data_AF-A0AAV4DRN4-F1
#
_entry.id   AF-A0AAV4DRN4-F1
#
_cell.length_a   1.000
_cell.length_b   1.000
_cell.length_c   1.000
_cell.angle_alpha   90.00
_cell.angle_beta   90.00
_cell.angle_gamma   90.00
#
_symmetry.space_group_name_H-M   'P 1'
#
loop_
_entity.id
_entity.type
_entity.pdbx_description
1 polymer ?
#
loop_
_entity_poly.entity_id
_entity_poly.type
_entity_poly.pdbx_seq_one_letter_code
_entity_poly.pdbx_strand_id
1 'polypeptide(L)'
;MAKTTALVFFLLMILSTSETFDFTLEHSISVPSNTRQLCGILQCHATLASADQSNSFRQIRSLTVYKKVTTGNTGRWEKLASITSDHTSESKMSNGARIFGEIISHHAHLTLDLVDPHDCQFGQLSCMVFMEDSQGRIWSRTH
;
A
#
# COMPACT_ATOMS: atom_id res chain seq x y z
N MET A 1 -31.78 -3.40 42.05
CA MET A 1 -30.95 -2.39 41.37
C MET A 1 -29.88 -3.11 40.56
N ALA A 2 -30.11 -3.32 39.25
CA ALA A 2 -29.15 -3.95 38.34
C ALA A 2 -29.55 -3.60 36.90
N LYS A 3 -29.20 -2.40 36.42
CA LYS A 3 -29.51 -1.97 35.04
C LYS A 3 -28.36 -1.20 34.35
N THR A 4 -27.22 -1.02 35.00
CA THR A 4 -26.13 -0.15 34.51
C THR A 4 -24.95 -0.89 33.89
N THR A 5 -24.89 -2.22 33.96
CA THR A 5 -23.74 -3.00 33.44
C THR A 5 -23.88 -3.44 31.98
N ALA A 6 -25.10 -3.48 31.43
CA ALA A 6 -25.32 -3.91 30.04
C ALA A 6 -24.85 -2.87 28.99
N LEU A 7 -24.83 -1.59 29.35
CA LEU A 7 -24.54 -0.50 28.41
C LEU A 7 -23.04 -0.35 28.11
N VAL A 8 -22.17 -0.79 29.03
CA VAL A 8 -20.71 -0.76 28.85
C VAL A 8 -20.23 -1.87 27.92
N PHE A 9 -20.86 -3.06 27.96
CA PHE A 9 -20.50 -4.17 27.07
C PHE A 9 -20.90 -3.93 25.61
N PHE A 10 -21.99 -3.20 25.36
CA PHE A 10 -22.41 -2.87 24.00
C PHE A 10 -21.54 -1.79 23.36
N LEU A 11 -20.95 -0.88 24.16
CA LEU A 11 -20.04 0.16 23.67
C LEU A 11 -18.65 -0.38 23.28
N LEU A 12 -18.21 -1.49 23.91
CA LEU A 12 -16.92 -2.14 23.61
C LEU A 12 -16.93 -3.00 22.34
N MET A 13 -18.10 -3.41 21.85
CA MET A 13 -18.25 -4.16 20.57
C MET A 13 -18.16 -3.26 19.33
N ILE A 14 -18.12 -1.94 19.48
CA ILE A 14 -17.98 -0.98 18.38
C ILE A 14 -16.49 -0.69 18.08
N LEU A 15 -15.54 -1.36 18.75
CA LEU A 15 -14.13 -1.34 18.36
C LEU A 15 -13.87 -2.19 17.10
N SER A 16 -14.33 -1.65 15.98
CA SER A 16 -13.48 -1.36 14.83
C SER A 16 -12.70 -2.53 14.23
N THR A 17 -13.38 -3.42 13.51
CA THR A 17 -12.74 -4.20 12.43
C THR A 17 -12.70 -3.35 11.16
N SER A 18 -11.93 -2.26 11.17
CA SER A 18 -11.74 -1.43 9.97
C SER A 18 -10.66 -2.05 9.09
N GLU A 19 -11.00 -2.38 7.85
CA GLU A 19 -9.98 -2.52 6.81
C GLU A 19 -9.31 -1.15 6.61
N THR A 20 -7.99 -1.08 6.76
CA THR A 20 -7.26 0.17 6.55
C THR A 20 -6.37 0.05 5.32
N PHE A 21 -6.34 1.13 4.54
CA PHE A 21 -5.45 1.25 3.40
C PHE A 21 -4.85 2.65 3.48
N ASP A 22 -3.56 2.73 3.72
CA ASP A 22 -2.84 3.97 3.98
C ASP A 22 -1.70 4.13 2.97
N PHE A 23 -1.51 5.36 2.53
CA PHE A 23 -0.50 5.75 1.57
C PHE A 23 0.18 7.03 2.06
N THR A 24 1.45 6.91 2.43
CA THR A 24 2.27 8.02 2.95
C THR A 24 3.44 8.30 2.02
N LEU A 25 3.72 9.58 1.78
CA LEU A 25 4.89 10.06 1.05
C LEU A 25 5.71 10.97 1.97
N GLU A 26 6.89 10.49 2.35
CA GLU A 26 7.86 11.27 3.13
C GLU A 26 8.94 11.85 2.20
N HIS A 27 9.24 13.13 2.38
CA HIS A 27 10.23 13.84 1.57
C HIS A 27 11.53 13.95 2.35
N SER A 28 12.64 13.54 1.74
CA SER A 28 13.98 13.85 2.26
C SER A 28 14.46 15.17 1.66
N ILE A 29 15.08 16.01 2.50
CA ILE A 29 15.49 17.38 2.18
C ILE A 29 16.46 17.37 0.98
N SER A 30 16.21 18.28 0.03
CA SER A 30 16.94 18.42 -1.24
C SER A 30 18.43 18.77 -1.04
N VAL A 31 19.30 17.95 -1.63
CA VAL A 31 20.76 18.14 -1.71
C VAL A 31 21.15 18.11 -3.21
N PRO A 32 22.14 18.89 -3.67
CA PRO A 32 22.29 19.23 -5.09
C PRO A 32 22.47 18.05 -6.07
N SER A 33 21.93 18.30 -7.25
CA SER A 33 21.54 17.46 -8.40
C SER A 33 22.56 16.50 -9.05
N ASN A 34 23.67 16.11 -8.41
CA ASN A 34 24.74 15.37 -9.11
C ASN A 34 25.14 14.02 -8.51
N THR A 35 24.38 13.50 -7.55
CA THR A 35 24.59 12.16 -6.97
C THR A 35 23.26 11.42 -6.83
N ARG A 36 23.21 10.11 -7.11
CA ARG A 36 22.06 9.24 -6.79
C ARG A 36 21.82 9.29 -5.29
N GLN A 37 20.94 10.18 -4.86
CA GLN A 37 20.59 10.40 -3.46
C GLN A 37 19.11 10.15 -3.28
N LEU A 38 18.76 9.63 -2.11
CA LEU A 38 17.37 9.47 -1.69
C LEU A 38 16.69 10.84 -1.72
N CYS A 39 15.60 10.94 -2.46
CA CYS A 39 14.82 12.18 -2.61
C CYS A 39 13.36 12.01 -2.20
N GLY A 40 12.91 10.78 -1.92
CA GLY A 40 11.60 10.51 -1.35
C GLY A 40 11.49 9.07 -0.85
N ILE A 41 10.61 8.84 0.12
CA ILE A 41 10.23 7.52 0.60
C ILE A 41 8.72 7.41 0.46
N LEU A 42 8.27 6.39 -0.24
CA LEU A 42 6.86 6.06 -0.42
C LEU A 42 6.52 4.83 0.41
N GLN A 43 5.46 4.93 1.20
CA GLN A 43 4.99 3.85 2.05
C GLN A 43 3.53 3.55 1.74
N CYS A 44 3.28 2.27 1.45
CA CYS A 44 1.95 1.73 1.24
C CYS A 44 1.68 0.66 2.29
N HIS A 45 0.55 0.79 2.98
CA HIS A 45 0.09 -0.17 3.97
C HIS A 45 -1.33 -0.61 3.62
N ALA A 46 -1.54 -1.92 3.59
CA ALA A 46 -2.86 -2.51 3.49
C ALA A 46 -3.09 -3.47 4.65
N THR A 47 -4.20 -3.32 5.34
CA THR A 47 -4.65 -4.24 6.39
C THR A 47 -6.09 -4.64 6.13
N LEU A 48 -6.31 -5.93 6.00
CA LEU A 48 -7.65 -6.53 5.94
C LEU A 48 -8.11 -6.84 7.36
N ALA A 49 -9.41 -6.68 7.62
CA ALA A 49 -10.00 -7.13 8.87
C ALA A 49 -9.86 -8.66 8.97
N SER A 50 -9.53 -9.15 10.18
CA SER A 50 -9.58 -10.59 10.47
C SER A 50 -10.98 -11.12 10.16
N ALA A 51 -11.04 -12.31 9.56
CA ALA A 51 -12.22 -12.90 8.90
C ALA A 51 -13.34 -13.35 9.86
N ASP A 52 -13.69 -12.55 10.87
CA ASP A 52 -14.58 -13.03 11.94
C ASP A 52 -16.08 -12.82 11.67
N GLN A 53 -16.55 -12.03 10.70
CA GLN A 53 -18.00 -11.82 10.56
C GLN A 53 -18.58 -11.67 9.14
N SER A 54 -17.78 -11.75 8.07
CA SER A 54 -18.33 -11.81 6.71
C SER A 54 -17.64 -12.91 5.91
N ASN A 55 -18.43 -13.82 5.35
CA ASN A 55 -18.06 -15.06 4.66
C ASN A 55 -17.15 -14.92 3.41
N SER A 56 -16.41 -13.81 3.24
CA SER A 56 -15.34 -13.72 2.24
C SER A 56 -14.00 -13.61 2.95
N PHE A 57 -13.39 -14.76 3.25
CA PHE A 57 -11.96 -14.80 3.54
C PHE A 57 -11.23 -14.19 2.33
N ARG A 58 -10.57 -13.06 2.54
CA ARG A 58 -9.80 -12.33 1.52
C ARG A 58 -8.34 -12.35 1.92
N GLN A 59 -7.48 -12.71 0.97
CA GLN A 59 -6.04 -12.67 1.14
C GLN A 59 -5.44 -11.60 0.24
N ILE A 60 -4.43 -10.91 0.73
CA ILE A 60 -3.69 -9.96 -0.11
C ILE A 60 -2.81 -10.78 -1.05
N ARG A 61 -3.00 -10.56 -2.36
CA ARG A 61 -2.18 -11.19 -3.40
C ARG A 61 -1.01 -10.31 -3.82
N SER A 62 -1.24 -9.00 -3.91
CA SER A 62 -0.17 -8.08 -4.25
C SER A 62 -0.45 -6.65 -3.78
N LEU A 63 0.63 -5.89 -3.61
CA LEU A 63 0.61 -4.47 -3.32
C LEU A 63 1.53 -3.78 -4.34
N THR A 64 1.02 -2.77 -5.03
CA THR A 64 1.69 -2.16 -6.19
C THR A 64 1.61 -0.65 -6.15
N VAL A 65 2.73 0.03 -6.39
CA VAL A 65 2.82 1.49 -6.53
C VAL A 65 2.91 1.85 -8.00
N TYR A 66 2.10 2.82 -8.41
CA TYR A 66 2.08 3.39 -9.75
C TYR A 66 2.40 4.89 -9.73
N LYS A 67 3.00 5.36 -10.82
CA LYS A 67 3.21 6.77 -11.13
C LYS A 67 2.50 7.11 -12.43
N LYS A 68 1.83 8.24 -12.47
CA LYS A 68 1.30 8.80 -13.69
C LYS A 68 2.39 9.57 -14.41
N VAL A 69 2.82 9.04 -15.54
CA VAL A 69 3.72 9.71 -16.47
C VAL A 69 2.86 10.47 -17.47
N THR A 70 2.98 11.80 -17.46
CA THR A 70 2.24 12.66 -18.37
C THR A 70 3.09 12.93 -19.59
N THR A 71 2.64 12.49 -20.76
CA THR A 71 3.28 12.76 -22.05
C THR A 71 2.29 13.54 -22.91
N GLY A 72 2.47 14.86 -22.99
CA GLY A 72 1.50 15.76 -23.64
C GLY A 72 0.16 15.81 -22.90
N ASN A 73 -0.95 15.64 -23.62
CA ASN A 73 -2.31 15.66 -23.04
C ASN A 73 -2.77 14.30 -22.50
N THR A 74 -1.96 13.25 -22.64
CA THR A 74 -2.30 11.89 -22.18
C THR A 74 -1.41 11.50 -21.01
N GLY A 75 -2.01 10.96 -19.95
CA GLY A 75 -1.28 10.38 -18.83
C GLY A 75 -1.34 8.86 -18.88
N ARG A 76 -0.19 8.20 -18.74
CA ARG A 76 -0.09 6.75 -18.59
C ARG A 76 0.33 6.41 -17.17
N TRP A 77 -0.34 5.44 -16.55
CA TRP A 77 0.13 4.88 -15.29
C TRP A 77 1.23 3.85 -15.57
N GLU A 78 2.37 4.05 -14.94
CA GLU A 78 3.53 3.16 -15.01
C GLU A 78 3.78 2.56 -13.63
N LYS A 79 4.10 1.27 -13.61
CA LYS A 79 4.34 0.52 -12.37
C LYS A 79 5.74 0.86 -11.86
N LEU A 80 5.84 1.39 -10.65
CA LEU A 80 7.12 1.65 -9.98
C LEU A 80 7.62 0.43 -9.22
N ALA A 81 6.75 -0.16 -8.39
CA ALA A 81 7.11 -1.28 -7.53
C ALA A 81 5.92 -2.19 -7.28
N SER A 82 6.19 -3.48 -7.03
CA SER A 82 5.16 -4.47 -6.71
C SER A 82 5.74 -5.56 -5.83
N ILE A 83 4.96 -6.02 -4.87
CA ILE A 83 5.23 -7.22 -4.06
C ILE A 83 4.05 -8.16 -4.20
N THR A 84 4.32 -9.47 -4.23
CA THR A 84 3.30 -10.52 -4.37
C THR A 84 3.43 -11.54 -3.23
N SER A 85 2.34 -12.24 -2.92
CA SER A 85 2.32 -13.24 -1.84
C SER A 85 3.33 -14.37 -2.05
N ASP A 86 3.66 -14.65 -3.30
CA ASP A 86 4.48 -15.79 -3.70
C ASP A 86 5.98 -15.43 -3.77
N HIS A 87 6.30 -14.13 -3.82
CA HIS A 87 7.67 -13.61 -3.89
C HIS A 87 7.82 -12.33 -3.04
N THR A 88 8.49 -12.45 -1.89
CA THR A 88 8.75 -11.36 -0.92
C THR A 88 9.86 -10.40 -1.30
N SER A 89 10.22 -10.28 -2.58
CA SER A 89 10.99 -9.14 -3.10
C SER A 89 11.20 -9.31 -4.60
N GLU A 90 10.46 -8.58 -5.44
CA GLU A 90 11.01 -8.22 -6.74
C GLU A 90 11.84 -6.94 -6.55
N SER A 91 13.11 -7.12 -6.18
CA SER A 91 14.12 -6.07 -6.36
C SER A 91 14.37 -5.90 -7.86
N LYS A 92 13.44 -5.25 -8.55
CA LYS A 92 13.70 -4.74 -9.88
C LYS A 92 14.20 -3.32 -9.70
N MET A 93 15.53 -3.13 -9.68
CA MET A 93 16.10 -1.82 -9.97
C MET A 93 15.74 -1.48 -11.42
N SER A 94 14.57 -0.89 -11.61
CA SER A 94 14.26 -0.13 -12.81
C SER A 94 14.25 1.32 -12.36
N ASN A 95 15.21 2.11 -12.85
CA ASN A 95 15.27 3.55 -12.61
C ASN A 95 15.50 4.00 -11.16
N GLY A 96 16.45 3.35 -10.45
CA GLY A 96 16.96 3.94 -9.20
C GLY A 96 15.93 4.04 -8.08
N ALA A 97 15.25 2.94 -7.76
CA ALA A 97 14.46 2.85 -6.54
C ALA A 97 14.79 1.57 -5.77
N ARG A 98 14.84 1.64 -4.43
CA ARG A 98 14.99 0.46 -3.57
C ARG A 98 13.62 0.07 -3.05
N ILE A 99 13.29 -1.21 -3.19
CA ILE A 99 11.97 -1.75 -2.84
C ILE A 99 12.16 -2.65 -1.62
N PHE A 100 11.43 -2.35 -0.56
CA PHE A 100 11.28 -3.21 0.61
C PHE A 100 9.81 -3.51 0.79
N GLY A 101 9.43 -4.77 0.93
CA GLY A 101 8.04 -5.05 1.21
C GLY A 101 7.79 -6.49 1.58
N GLU A 102 6.67 -6.68 2.26
CA GLU A 102 6.25 -7.96 2.78
C GLU A 102 4.74 -8.08 2.73
N ILE A 103 4.27 -9.30 2.52
CA ILE A 103 2.86 -9.66 2.65
C ILE A 103 2.80 -10.77 3.69
N ILE A 104 2.16 -10.49 4.82
CA ILE A 104 1.98 -11.42 5.94
C ILE A 104 0.49 -11.52 6.22
N SER A 105 -0.11 -12.61 5.75
CA SER A 105 -1.53 -12.92 5.97
C SER A 105 -2.48 -11.81 5.50
N HIS A 106 -3.00 -11.00 6.42
CA HIS A 106 -3.95 -9.91 6.18
C HIS A 106 -3.28 -8.54 6.11
N HIS A 107 -1.95 -8.49 6.20
CA HIS A 107 -1.18 -7.25 6.16
C HIS A 107 -0.23 -7.26 4.98
N ALA A 108 -0.13 -6.13 4.30
CA ALA A 108 0.89 -5.90 3.28
C ALA A 108 1.51 -4.53 3.50
N HIS A 109 2.83 -4.48 3.37
CA HIS A 109 3.60 -3.26 3.50
C HIS A 109 4.60 -3.17 2.35
N LEU A 110 4.65 -2.02 1.68
CA LEU A 110 5.57 -1.72 0.60
C LEU A 110 6.19 -0.34 0.82
N THR A 111 7.49 -0.32 1.05
CA THR A 111 8.33 0.88 1.06
C THR A 111 9.12 0.97 -0.24
N LEU A 112 9.12 2.15 -0.84
CA LEU A 112 9.86 2.49 -2.05
C LEU A 112 10.73 3.73 -1.79
N ASP A 113 12.03 3.52 -1.76
CA ASP A 113 13.04 4.58 -1.71
C ASP A 113 13.25 5.11 -3.13
N LEU A 114 12.90 6.37 -3.39
CA LEU A 114 13.13 7.04 -4.66
C LEU A 114 14.54 7.65 -4.65
N VAL A 115 15.43 7.18 -5.53
CA VAL A 115 16.79 7.73 -5.67
C VAL A 115 17.08 8.34 -7.04
N ASP A 116 16.17 8.18 -8.00
CA ASP A 116 16.21 8.89 -9.28
C ASP A 116 15.50 10.26 -9.15
N PRO A 117 16.21 11.38 -9.41
CA PRO A 117 15.61 12.71 -9.41
C PRO A 117 14.36 12.84 -10.30
N HIS A 118 14.27 12.07 -11.40
CA HIS A 118 13.09 12.04 -12.27
C HIS A 118 11.87 11.37 -11.63
N ASP A 119 12.08 10.44 -10.71
CA ASP A 119 11.01 9.81 -9.93
C ASP A 119 10.58 10.65 -8.74
N CYS A 120 11.48 11.51 -8.26
CA CYS A 120 11.17 12.55 -7.28
C CYS A 120 10.56 13.81 -7.89
N GLN A 121 10.50 13.94 -9.22
CA GLN A 121 9.64 14.94 -9.85
C GLN A 121 8.19 14.44 -9.76
N PHE A 122 7.52 14.89 -8.70
CA PHE A 122 6.22 14.40 -8.23
C PHE A 122 5.11 14.52 -9.29
N GLY A 123 4.90 13.43 -10.02
CA GLY A 123 3.64 13.16 -10.73
C GLY A 123 2.57 12.62 -9.78
N GLN A 124 1.37 12.37 -10.30
CA GLN A 124 0.34 11.68 -9.51
C GLN A 124 0.83 10.27 -9.18
N LEU A 125 0.87 9.91 -7.91
CA LEU A 125 1.21 8.57 -7.43
C LEU A 125 -0.06 7.87 -6.96
N SER A 126 -0.10 6.56 -7.07
CA SER A 126 -1.22 5.77 -6.56
C SER A 126 -0.71 4.45 -6.02
N CYS A 127 -1.32 4.03 -4.91
CA CYS A 127 -1.08 2.71 -4.36
C CYS A 127 -2.30 1.82 -4.61
N MET A 128 -2.05 0.60 -5.06
CA MET A 128 -3.08 -0.38 -5.37
C MET A 128 -2.82 -1.70 -4.66
N VAL A 129 -3.80 -2.18 -3.91
CA VAL A 129 -3.80 -3.53 -3.33
C VAL A 129 -4.72 -4.44 -4.12
N PHE A 130 -4.25 -5.64 -4.45
CA PHE A 130 -5.04 -6.71 -5.06
C PHE A 130 -5.26 -7.83 -4.04
N MET A 131 -6.50 -8.25 -3.91
CA MET A 131 -6.96 -9.25 -2.96
C MET A 131 -7.67 -10.37 -3.71
N GLU A 132 -7.58 -11.59 -3.19
CA GLU A 132 -8.33 -12.74 -3.70
C GLU A 132 -9.23 -13.29 -2.61
N ASP A 133 -10.47 -13.61 -2.96
CA ASP A 133 -11.37 -14.31 -2.05
C ASP A 133 -11.28 -15.84 -2.17
N SER A 134 -11.90 -16.55 -1.23
CA SER A 134 -11.97 -18.03 -1.24
C SER A 134 -12.55 -18.67 -2.53
N GLN A 135 -13.19 -17.89 -3.41
CA GLN A 135 -13.74 -18.35 -4.69
C GLN A 135 -12.80 -18.05 -5.87
N GLY A 136 -11.61 -17.51 -5.61
CA GLY A 136 -10.64 -17.10 -6.62
C GLY A 136 -10.97 -15.77 -7.30
N ARG A 137 -11.93 -14.98 -6.78
CA ARG A 137 -12.27 -13.68 -7.38
C ARG A 137 -11.29 -12.62 -6.91
N ILE A 138 -10.76 -11.88 -7.87
CA ILE A 138 -9.80 -10.79 -7.63
C ILE A 138 -10.53 -9.47 -7.42
N TRP A 139 -10.14 -8.77 -6.36
CA TRP A 139 -10.62 -7.44 -5.99
C TRP A 139 -9.44 -6.48 -5.90
N SER A 140 -9.65 -5.20 -6.21
CA SER A 140 -8.63 -4.18 -6.05
C SER A 140 -9.15 -2.96 -5.29
N ARG A 141 -8.28 -2.33 -4.49
CA ARG A 141 -8.51 -1.02 -3.86
C ARG A 141 -7.36 -0.07 -4.20
N THR A 142 -7.69 1.19 -4.45
CA THR A 142 -6.75 2.23 -4.85
C THR A 142 -6.81 3.44 -3.92
N HIS A 143 -5.69 4.12 -3.74
CA HIS A 143 -5.55 5.43 -3.10
C HIS A 143 -4.77 6.37 -4.02
#